data_AF-A0A100Y1U7-F1
#
_entry.id   AF-A0A100Y1U7-F1
#
_cell.length_a   1.000
_cell.length_b   1.000
_cell.length_c   1.000
_cell.angle_alpha   90.00
_cell.angle_beta   90.00
_cell.angle_gamma   90.00
#
_symmetry.space_group_name_H-M   'P 1'
#
loop_
_entity.id
_entity.type
_entity.pdbx_description
1 polymer ?
#
loop_
_entity_poly.entity_id
_entity_poly.type
_entity_poly.pdbx_seq_one_letter_code
_entity_poly.pdbx_strand_id
1 'polypeptide(L)'
;MADESGKTPDKPYVIRGRGKDKAPAGTFALFADVNYNVGGPRDKILVIPTKGTANNFSEYEFDQSDDGVSSVVNNTADDNILFTRTNQGGSRLPVKAGTSIDDMTKIPLPGSPTSTWNDQAQSALAFARPVPLPVFTAPAAGAQTEDRRQPVRGTAAPDVQQVLLYEGTKQLAGLPVKDGAWEYTPDADWPLGQHDLAAVAVRDDVTSGKAYQRFYVTLPSPVVDIRSPLNGAEVDTGSSIDGVAFNADSVHLIEGGTKLGSATVSGQNWSFTPDGGWSTGGHAVTATAVRGSQESEPDTVTFTAAKKNLTVDSTFNSSWQDWETQKYIHSYDITLYAGESDVTHWNVGFGQLPVGSVLHKEFTSTFWGMIIEDGSHGDVLLGSPPAGVHVVPKGGKLTIRVLVLLPTQDEAHKHLYALFAKSLSR
;
A
#
# COMPACT_ATOMS: atom_id res chain seq x y z
N MET A 1 -38.11 30.26 -6.81
CA MET A 1 -39.07 31.10 -6.06
C MET A 1 -39.92 30.13 -5.26
N ALA A 2 -39.76 30.11 -3.93
CA ALA A 2 -40.59 29.26 -3.07
C ALA A 2 -42.04 29.77 -3.11
N ASP A 3 -43.01 28.86 -3.19
CA ASP A 3 -44.41 29.23 -2.95
C ASP A 3 -44.59 29.65 -1.48
N GLU A 4 -45.68 30.35 -1.18
CA GLU A 4 -45.97 30.97 0.13
C GLU A 4 -46.13 29.97 1.30
N SER A 5 -45.79 28.69 1.10
CA SER A 5 -45.78 27.65 2.15
C SER A 5 -44.40 27.34 2.74
N GLY A 6 -43.32 27.93 2.21
CA GLY A 6 -41.96 27.67 2.70
C GLY A 6 -41.42 26.27 2.40
N LYS A 7 -42.08 25.50 1.54
CA LYS A 7 -41.68 24.13 1.17
C LYS A 7 -40.75 24.15 -0.04
N THR A 8 -39.59 23.49 0.09
CA THR A 8 -38.72 23.20 -1.05
C THR A 8 -39.41 22.18 -1.98
N PRO A 9 -39.44 22.39 -3.31
CA PRO A 9 -40.28 21.62 -4.25
C PRO A 9 -40.07 20.10 -4.24
N ASP A 10 -38.89 19.62 -3.82
CA ASP A 10 -38.45 18.24 -4.06
C ASP A 10 -38.24 17.40 -2.77
N LYS A 11 -38.51 17.96 -1.59
CA LYS A 11 -38.35 17.23 -0.31
C LYS A 11 -39.65 16.58 0.15
N PRO A 12 -39.64 15.34 0.66
CA PRO A 12 -40.82 14.77 1.30
C PRO A 12 -41.28 15.59 2.50
N TYR A 13 -42.59 15.67 2.71
CA TYR A 13 -43.20 16.40 3.81
C TYR A 13 -44.51 15.75 4.25
N VAL A 14 -44.96 16.04 5.48
CA VAL A 14 -46.24 15.55 5.99
C VAL A 14 -47.33 16.61 5.88
N ILE A 15 -48.53 16.17 5.50
CA ILE A 15 -49.77 16.94 5.59
C ILE A 15 -50.80 16.20 6.44
N ARG A 16 -51.86 16.91 6.84
CA ARG A 16 -53.03 16.33 7.51
C ARG A 16 -54.22 16.24 6.57
N GLY A 17 -54.89 15.10 6.54
CA GLY A 17 -56.06 14.86 5.71
C GLY A 17 -56.48 13.39 5.70
N ARG A 18 -57.62 13.13 5.07
CA ARG A 18 -58.17 11.80 4.86
C ARG A 18 -58.71 11.68 3.44
N GLY A 19 -58.64 10.47 2.91
CA GLY A 19 -59.11 10.12 1.59
C GLY A 19 -58.15 10.48 0.47
N LYS A 20 -58.33 9.80 -0.66
CA LYS A 20 -57.53 9.95 -1.87
C LYS A 20 -57.44 11.38 -2.36
N ASP A 21 -58.52 12.14 -2.22
CA ASP A 21 -58.61 13.54 -2.66
C ASP A 21 -57.68 14.49 -1.88
N LYS A 22 -57.10 14.04 -0.76
CA LYS A 22 -56.09 14.78 0.00
C LYS A 22 -54.67 14.51 -0.45
N ALA A 23 -54.43 13.51 -1.30
CA ALA A 23 -53.13 13.32 -1.94
C ALA A 23 -52.93 14.41 -3.00
N PRO A 24 -51.91 15.29 -2.88
CA PRO A 24 -51.69 16.35 -3.85
C PRO A 24 -51.44 15.80 -5.26
N ALA A 25 -51.86 16.55 -6.29
CA ALA A 25 -51.55 16.21 -7.68
C ALA A 25 -50.04 16.16 -7.91
N GLY A 26 -49.56 15.20 -8.72
CA GLY A 26 -48.12 15.07 -9.03
C GLY A 26 -47.26 14.57 -7.86
N THR A 27 -47.86 13.85 -6.90
CA THR A 27 -47.13 13.32 -5.73
C THR A 27 -47.41 11.84 -5.47
N PHE A 28 -46.47 11.21 -4.76
CA PHE A 28 -46.62 9.88 -4.20
C PHE A 28 -46.95 10.01 -2.71
N ALA A 29 -48.17 9.64 -2.33
CA ALA A 29 -48.72 9.88 -0.99
C ALA A 29 -48.95 8.57 -0.24
N LEU A 30 -48.40 8.49 0.98
CA LEU A 30 -48.48 7.30 1.85
C LEU A 30 -49.39 7.58 3.04
N PHE A 31 -50.25 6.61 3.35
CA PHE A 31 -51.24 6.67 4.42
C PHE A 31 -51.04 5.50 5.39
N ALA A 32 -51.28 5.74 6.67
CA ALA A 32 -51.14 4.73 7.73
C ALA A 32 -52.47 4.01 8.08
N ASP A 33 -53.48 4.09 7.20
CA ASP A 33 -54.80 3.57 7.48
C ASP A 33 -55.41 2.90 6.24
N VAL A 34 -55.75 1.61 6.34
CA VAL A 34 -56.45 0.85 5.30
C VAL A 34 -57.82 1.44 4.95
N ASN A 35 -58.40 2.21 5.86
CA ASN A 35 -59.70 2.87 5.74
C ASN A 35 -59.54 4.38 5.48
N TYR A 36 -58.43 4.81 4.88
CA TYR A 36 -58.13 6.23 4.66
C TYR A 36 -59.25 6.99 3.94
N ASN A 37 -60.03 6.33 3.06
CA ASN A 37 -61.18 6.93 2.37
C ASN A 37 -62.46 7.07 3.20
N VAL A 38 -62.63 6.27 4.26
CA VAL A 38 -63.89 6.21 5.05
C VAL A 38 -63.77 6.83 6.45
N GLY A 39 -62.58 7.32 6.82
CA GLY A 39 -62.41 8.21 7.97
C GLY A 39 -61.83 7.58 9.23
N GLY A 40 -60.86 6.66 9.10
CA GLY A 40 -60.16 6.08 10.24
C GLY A 40 -59.33 7.09 11.07
N PRO A 41 -58.78 6.66 12.22
CA PRO A 41 -58.23 7.57 13.23
C PRO A 41 -56.99 8.34 12.77
N ARG A 42 -56.27 7.88 11.74
CA ARG A 42 -55.02 8.50 11.29
C ARG A 42 -55.25 9.49 10.18
N ASP A 43 -54.65 10.68 10.31
CA ASP A 43 -54.80 11.79 9.37
C ASP A 43 -53.47 12.27 8.79
N LYS A 44 -52.32 11.69 9.16
CA LYS A 44 -51.03 12.06 8.59
C LYS A 44 -50.81 11.37 7.24
N ILE A 45 -50.38 12.16 6.26
CA ILE A 45 -50.04 11.70 4.92
C ILE A 45 -48.59 12.09 4.65
N LEU A 46 -47.72 11.12 4.39
CA LEU A 46 -46.37 11.40 3.89
C LEU A 46 -46.44 11.65 2.39
N VAL A 47 -46.16 12.87 1.98
CA VAL A 47 -46.17 13.30 0.58
C VAL A 47 -44.75 13.33 0.07
N ILE A 48 -44.49 12.58 -0.99
CA ILE A 48 -43.21 12.52 -1.68
C ILE A 48 -43.42 13.19 -3.05
N PRO A 49 -42.84 14.38 -3.28
CA PRO A 49 -42.91 15.05 -4.58
C PRO A 49 -42.33 14.19 -5.71
N THR A 50 -42.70 14.47 -6.95
CA THR A 50 -42.09 13.81 -8.13
C THR A 50 -40.55 13.95 -8.07
N LYS A 51 -39.81 12.87 -8.36
CA LYS A 51 -38.34 12.75 -8.18
C LYS A 51 -37.85 12.78 -6.72
N GLY A 52 -38.75 12.93 -5.76
CA GLY A 52 -38.44 12.86 -4.34
C GLY A 52 -38.06 11.45 -3.89
N THR A 53 -37.15 11.40 -2.91
CA THR A 53 -36.78 10.17 -2.21
C THR A 53 -37.01 10.33 -0.72
N ALA A 54 -37.73 9.40 -0.11
CA ALA A 54 -37.84 9.29 1.33
C ALA A 54 -37.03 8.07 1.78
N ASN A 55 -35.76 8.28 2.13
CA ASN A 55 -34.82 7.20 2.48
C ASN A 55 -35.11 6.54 3.84
N ASN A 56 -35.80 7.24 4.73
CA ASN A 56 -36.22 6.75 6.02
C ASN A 56 -37.48 7.51 6.47
N PHE A 57 -38.63 6.84 6.54
CA PHE A 57 -39.90 7.51 6.88
C PHE A 57 -39.92 8.12 8.29
N SER A 58 -39.16 7.55 9.23
CA SER A 58 -39.02 8.08 10.59
C SER A 58 -38.43 9.50 10.63
N GLU A 59 -37.81 9.98 9.55
CA GLU A 59 -37.25 11.34 9.45
C GLU A 59 -38.32 12.42 9.18
N TYR A 60 -39.56 12.04 8.85
CA TYR A 60 -40.58 12.96 8.35
C TYR A 60 -41.79 13.15 9.28
N GLU A 61 -41.69 12.78 10.57
CA GLU A 61 -42.84 12.78 11.52
C GLU A 61 -44.05 11.96 11.04
N PHE A 62 -43.85 11.05 10.08
CA PHE A 62 -44.84 10.07 9.65
C PHE A 62 -44.96 9.01 10.75
N ASP A 63 -46.17 8.74 11.20
CA ASP A 63 -46.42 7.81 12.31
C ASP A 63 -46.13 6.38 11.83
N GLN A 64 -45.06 5.78 12.36
CA GLN A 64 -44.72 4.37 12.13
C GLN A 64 -44.81 3.54 13.42
N SER A 65 -45.12 4.17 14.55
CA SER A 65 -45.03 3.54 15.88
C SER A 65 -46.14 2.51 16.13
N ASP A 66 -47.30 2.71 15.52
CA ASP A 66 -48.47 1.85 15.75
C ASP A 66 -48.91 1.09 14.48
N ASP A 67 -48.89 1.72 13.30
CA ASP A 67 -49.11 1.09 12.00
C ASP A 67 -48.27 1.86 10.95
N GLY A 68 -47.59 1.16 10.05
CA GLY A 68 -46.70 1.74 9.06
C GLY A 68 -47.47 2.22 7.83
N VAL A 69 -46.97 1.94 6.62
CA VAL A 69 -47.74 2.27 5.39
C VAL A 69 -48.82 1.20 5.18
N SER A 70 -50.08 1.64 5.08
CA SER A 70 -51.25 0.76 4.93
C SER A 70 -52.07 1.02 3.67
N SER A 71 -51.94 2.22 3.08
CA SER A 71 -52.52 2.57 1.78
C SER A 71 -51.65 3.60 1.07
N VAL A 72 -51.75 3.65 -0.26
CA VAL A 72 -50.87 4.47 -1.10
C VAL A 72 -51.62 5.04 -2.28
N VAL A 73 -51.37 6.32 -2.58
CA VAL A 73 -51.90 7.00 -3.77
C VAL A 73 -50.72 7.48 -4.62
N ASN A 74 -50.65 6.99 -5.85
CA ASN A 74 -49.70 7.46 -6.85
C ASN A 74 -50.39 8.42 -7.82
N ASN A 75 -50.28 9.73 -7.57
CA ASN A 75 -50.74 10.79 -8.46
C ASN A 75 -49.62 11.34 -9.37
N THR A 76 -48.47 10.65 -9.48
CA THR A 76 -47.39 11.04 -10.40
C THR A 76 -47.63 10.48 -11.80
N ALA A 77 -46.92 11.04 -12.78
CA ALA A 77 -46.90 10.54 -14.16
C ALA A 77 -46.09 9.22 -14.31
N ASP A 78 -45.23 8.92 -13.34
CA ASP A 78 -44.37 7.73 -13.33
C ASP A 78 -44.83 6.69 -12.32
N ASP A 79 -44.42 5.44 -12.54
CA ASP A 79 -44.49 4.39 -11.53
C ASP A 79 -43.59 4.76 -10.34
N ASN A 80 -43.94 4.34 -9.13
CA ASN A 80 -43.17 4.61 -7.91
C ASN A 80 -42.93 3.31 -7.14
N ILE A 81 -41.98 3.31 -6.20
CA ILE A 81 -41.56 2.07 -5.51
C ILE A 81 -41.51 2.28 -4.00
N LEU A 82 -42.07 1.31 -3.27
CA LEU A 82 -41.87 1.14 -1.82
C LEU A 82 -40.82 0.07 -1.56
N PHE A 83 -40.08 0.25 -0.47
CA PHE A 83 -39.01 -0.64 -0.02
C PHE A 83 -39.20 -1.01 1.45
N THR A 84 -38.91 -2.26 1.78
CA THR A 84 -39.08 -2.79 3.15
C THR A 84 -37.95 -2.41 4.11
N ARG A 85 -36.88 -1.76 3.62
CA ARG A 85 -35.80 -1.21 4.45
C ARG A 85 -35.51 0.23 4.08
N THR A 86 -34.87 0.95 4.99
CA THR A 86 -34.30 2.29 4.72
C THR A 86 -33.32 2.26 3.53
N ASN A 87 -33.09 3.41 2.90
CA ASN A 87 -32.14 3.59 1.79
C ASN A 87 -32.39 2.63 0.62
N GLN A 88 -33.67 2.41 0.28
CA GLN A 88 -34.10 1.64 -0.90
C GLN A 88 -33.68 0.15 -0.85
N GLY A 89 -33.50 -0.40 0.36
CA GLY A 89 -33.14 -1.79 0.59
C GLY A 89 -34.33 -2.75 0.73
N GLY A 90 -34.07 -4.06 0.64
CA GLY A 90 -35.06 -5.11 0.86
C GLY A 90 -35.98 -5.37 -0.33
N SER A 91 -37.14 -6.00 -0.06
CA SER A 91 -38.20 -6.27 -1.04
C SER A 91 -38.79 -4.97 -1.60
N ARG A 92 -39.30 -5.03 -2.84
CA ARG A 92 -39.79 -3.89 -3.63
C ARG A 92 -41.25 -4.07 -4.02
N LEU A 93 -42.05 -3.02 -3.85
CA LEU A 93 -43.44 -2.96 -4.35
C LEU A 93 -43.61 -1.79 -5.32
N PRO A 94 -43.73 -2.06 -6.62
CA PRO A 94 -44.10 -1.05 -7.61
C PRO A 94 -45.56 -0.61 -7.43
N VAL A 95 -45.81 0.70 -7.52
CA VAL A 95 -47.13 1.32 -7.54
C VAL A 95 -47.27 2.10 -8.83
N LYS A 96 -48.17 1.65 -9.72
CA LYS A 96 -48.29 2.21 -11.08
C LYS A 96 -48.72 3.68 -11.08
N ALA A 97 -48.27 4.44 -12.06
CA ALA A 97 -48.68 5.83 -12.29
C ALA A 97 -50.21 5.98 -12.30
N GLY A 98 -50.73 7.01 -11.63
CA GLY A 98 -52.17 7.28 -11.55
C GLY A 98 -53.01 6.26 -10.78
N THR A 99 -52.40 5.28 -10.09
CA THR A 99 -53.12 4.23 -9.37
C THR A 99 -53.08 4.42 -7.85
N SER A 100 -53.90 3.65 -7.14
CA SER A 100 -53.91 3.61 -5.68
C SER A 100 -53.92 2.17 -5.20
N ILE A 101 -53.22 1.89 -4.10
CA ILE A 101 -53.37 0.67 -3.33
C ILE A 101 -54.19 1.06 -2.11
N ASP A 102 -55.48 0.70 -2.14
CA ASP A 102 -56.39 1.14 -1.09
C ASP A 102 -56.21 0.37 0.22
N ASP A 103 -55.66 -0.85 0.15
CA ASP A 103 -55.56 -1.75 1.28
C ASP A 103 -54.34 -2.68 1.13
N MET A 104 -53.25 -2.36 1.83
CA MET A 104 -52.00 -3.13 1.75
C MET A 104 -52.05 -4.49 2.46
N THR A 105 -53.07 -4.75 3.28
CA THR A 105 -53.27 -6.09 3.88
C THR A 105 -53.62 -7.15 2.83
N LYS A 106 -54.01 -6.72 1.62
CA LYS A 106 -54.32 -7.60 0.50
C LYS A 106 -53.13 -7.86 -0.42
N ILE A 107 -51.99 -7.20 -0.18
CA ILE A 107 -50.80 -7.35 -1.01
C ILE A 107 -49.83 -8.33 -0.34
N PRO A 108 -49.62 -9.54 -0.87
CA PRO A 108 -48.80 -10.55 -0.21
C PRO A 108 -47.33 -10.14 -0.09
N LEU A 109 -46.73 -10.42 1.06
CA LEU A 109 -45.29 -10.34 1.29
C LEU A 109 -44.83 -11.50 2.16
N PRO A 110 -44.48 -12.64 1.56
CA PRO A 110 -44.02 -13.81 2.30
C PRO A 110 -42.80 -13.48 3.18
N GLY A 111 -42.82 -13.95 4.43
CA GLY A 111 -41.73 -13.75 5.40
C GLY A 111 -41.76 -12.43 6.17
N SER A 112 -42.76 -11.56 5.94
CA SER A 112 -43.04 -10.42 6.81
C SER A 112 -43.90 -10.84 8.03
N PRO A 113 -43.88 -10.08 9.14
CA PRO A 113 -44.68 -10.38 10.34
C PRO A 113 -46.19 -10.51 10.05
N THR A 114 -46.73 -9.70 9.14
CA THR A 114 -48.15 -9.72 8.76
C THR A 114 -48.43 -10.59 7.52
N SER A 115 -47.39 -11.21 6.93
CA SER A 115 -47.45 -11.89 5.61
C SER A 115 -47.96 -10.99 4.46
N THR A 116 -48.01 -9.68 4.67
CA THR A 116 -48.54 -8.69 3.72
C THR A 116 -47.63 -7.46 3.71
N TRP A 117 -47.83 -6.56 2.75
CA TRP A 117 -47.09 -5.30 2.72
C TRP A 117 -47.52 -4.28 3.78
N ASN A 118 -48.62 -4.54 4.49
CA ASN A 118 -49.10 -3.65 5.54
C ASN A 118 -48.02 -3.44 6.60
N ASP A 119 -47.67 -2.18 6.83
CA ASP A 119 -46.71 -1.71 7.83
C ASP A 119 -45.25 -2.05 7.53
N GLN A 120 -44.95 -2.60 6.35
CA GLN A 120 -43.60 -3.09 6.04
C GLN A 120 -42.71 -2.07 5.34
N ALA A 121 -43.27 -1.05 4.70
CA ALA A 121 -42.48 -0.07 3.95
C ALA A 121 -41.74 0.89 4.88
N GLN A 122 -40.45 1.11 4.62
CA GLN A 122 -39.56 2.00 5.38
C GLN A 122 -38.91 3.10 4.52
N SER A 123 -38.88 2.92 3.20
CA SER A 123 -38.44 3.95 2.27
C SER A 123 -39.23 3.90 0.96
N ALA A 124 -39.22 5.00 0.22
CA ALA A 124 -39.96 5.15 -1.03
C ALA A 124 -39.21 6.03 -2.03
N LEU A 125 -39.44 5.74 -3.30
CA LEU A 125 -38.95 6.50 -4.44
C LEU A 125 -40.11 6.92 -5.33
N ALA A 126 -40.32 8.22 -5.47
CA ALA A 126 -41.33 8.81 -6.35
C ALA A 126 -40.79 9.02 -7.79
N PHE A 127 -40.13 7.98 -8.33
CA PHE A 127 -39.66 7.87 -9.72
C PHE A 127 -39.18 6.42 -10.00
N ALA A 128 -39.82 5.64 -10.88
CA ALA A 128 -39.58 4.21 -11.11
C ALA A 128 -38.21 3.81 -11.71
N ARG A 129 -37.27 4.74 -11.82
CA ARG A 129 -35.90 4.42 -12.17
C ARG A 129 -35.02 4.64 -10.93
N PRO A 130 -34.80 3.61 -10.09
CA PRO A 130 -33.76 3.68 -9.07
C PRO A 130 -32.39 3.82 -9.76
N VAL A 131 -31.45 4.51 -9.12
CA VAL A 131 -30.10 4.66 -9.63
C VAL A 131 -29.30 3.41 -9.25
N PRO A 132 -28.77 2.62 -10.22
CA PRO A 132 -27.96 1.47 -9.91
C PRO A 132 -26.72 1.85 -9.08
N LEU A 133 -26.29 0.97 -8.18
CA LEU A 133 -25.04 1.17 -7.45
C LEU A 133 -23.86 1.24 -8.43
N PRO A 134 -22.89 2.13 -8.20
CA PRO A 134 -21.62 2.05 -8.92
C PRO A 134 -20.87 0.78 -8.49
N VAL A 135 -19.96 0.30 -9.33
CA VAL A 135 -19.15 -0.90 -9.08
C VAL A 135 -17.69 -0.50 -9.06
N PHE A 136 -16.95 -0.86 -8.01
CA PHE A 136 -15.49 -0.71 -7.98
C PHE A 136 -14.84 -1.77 -8.88
N THR A 137 -13.84 -1.35 -9.66
CA THR A 137 -13.02 -2.23 -10.49
C THR A 137 -11.56 -2.23 -10.07
N ALA A 138 -11.09 -1.16 -9.42
CA ALA A 138 -9.78 -1.11 -8.79
C ALA A 138 -9.80 -0.16 -7.57
N PRO A 139 -9.00 -0.44 -6.54
CA PRO A 139 -8.30 -1.71 -6.28
C PRO A 139 -9.29 -2.86 -6.00
N ALA A 140 -8.84 -4.12 -6.12
CA ALA A 140 -9.67 -5.28 -5.81
C ALA A 140 -10.04 -5.35 -4.31
N ALA A 141 -11.15 -6.00 -3.97
CA ALA A 141 -11.59 -6.20 -2.59
C ALA A 141 -10.49 -6.87 -1.73
N GLY A 142 -10.05 -6.17 -0.68
CA GLY A 142 -9.02 -6.63 0.24
C GLY A 142 -7.58 -6.53 -0.29
N ALA A 143 -7.36 -5.90 -1.45
CA ALA A 143 -6.04 -5.77 -2.05
C ALA A 143 -5.04 -5.10 -1.08
N GLN A 144 -3.81 -5.62 -1.05
CA GLN A 144 -2.65 -4.95 -0.47
C GLN A 144 -1.89 -4.28 -1.61
N THR A 145 -1.59 -2.99 -1.49
CA THR A 145 -0.83 -2.24 -2.50
C THR A 145 0.28 -1.45 -1.85
N GLU A 146 1.44 -1.40 -2.51
CA GLU A 146 2.57 -0.55 -2.12
C GLU A 146 2.51 0.82 -2.83
N ASP A 147 1.62 0.97 -3.81
CA ASP A 147 1.37 2.23 -4.49
C ASP A 147 0.55 3.15 -3.58
N ARG A 148 1.24 4.10 -2.94
CA ARG A 148 0.61 5.08 -2.07
C ARG A 148 -0.26 6.09 -2.81
N ARG A 149 -0.27 6.08 -4.14
CA ARG A 149 -1.19 6.87 -4.98
C ARG A 149 -2.13 6.00 -5.79
N GLN A 150 -2.39 4.77 -5.31
CA GLN A 150 -3.31 3.82 -5.90
C GLN A 150 -4.59 4.51 -6.40
N PRO A 151 -4.83 4.55 -7.72
CA PRO A 151 -6.07 5.06 -8.28
C PRO A 151 -7.24 4.17 -7.86
N VAL A 152 -8.39 4.80 -7.64
CA VAL A 152 -9.66 4.10 -7.39
C VAL A 152 -10.53 4.24 -8.63
N ARG A 153 -10.97 3.13 -9.19
CA ARG A 153 -11.71 3.07 -10.44
C ARG A 153 -12.98 2.28 -10.26
N GLY A 154 -13.94 2.57 -11.12
CA GLY A 154 -15.14 1.77 -11.22
C GLY A 154 -15.97 2.05 -12.45
N THR A 155 -17.12 1.41 -12.48
CA THR A 155 -18.15 1.60 -13.50
C THR A 155 -19.45 2.08 -12.88
N ALA A 156 -20.29 2.69 -13.70
CA ALA A 156 -21.64 3.10 -13.37
C ALA A 156 -22.56 2.89 -14.57
N ALA A 157 -23.87 2.88 -14.35
CA ALA A 157 -24.83 2.74 -15.45
C ALA A 157 -24.70 3.92 -16.45
N PRO A 158 -25.01 3.72 -17.75
CA PRO A 158 -24.79 4.75 -18.78
C PRO A 158 -25.52 6.08 -18.57
N ASP A 159 -26.58 6.10 -17.75
CA ASP A 159 -27.36 7.29 -17.43
C ASP A 159 -26.94 7.96 -16.12
N VAL A 160 -25.90 7.47 -15.44
CA VAL A 160 -25.28 8.12 -14.29
C VAL A 160 -24.30 9.19 -14.77
N GLN A 161 -24.40 10.42 -14.25
CA GLN A 161 -23.49 11.49 -14.63
C GLN A 161 -22.30 11.63 -13.69
N GLN A 162 -22.43 11.21 -12.43
CA GLN A 162 -21.40 11.39 -11.41
C GLN A 162 -21.40 10.26 -10.37
N VAL A 163 -20.24 9.99 -9.78
CA VAL A 163 -20.07 9.15 -8.60
C VAL A 163 -19.42 9.96 -7.46
N LEU A 164 -20.07 10.00 -6.30
CA LEU A 164 -19.50 10.58 -5.08
C LEU A 164 -18.71 9.51 -4.34
N LEU A 165 -17.43 9.75 -4.12
CA LEU A 165 -16.51 8.85 -3.41
C LEU A 165 -16.25 9.36 -2.00
N TYR A 166 -16.32 8.47 -1.02
CA TYR A 166 -16.12 8.74 0.40
C TYR A 166 -15.09 7.80 1.00
N GLU A 167 -14.41 8.27 2.04
CA GLU A 167 -13.66 7.45 3.00
C GLU A 167 -14.29 7.63 4.38
N GLY A 168 -14.88 6.56 4.91
CA GLY A 168 -15.78 6.66 6.07
C GLY A 168 -16.93 7.64 5.81
N THR A 169 -16.95 8.76 6.54
CA THR A 169 -17.95 9.84 6.39
C THR A 169 -17.47 11.03 5.56
N LYS A 170 -16.17 11.12 5.27
CA LYS A 170 -15.57 12.23 4.52
C LYS A 170 -15.75 11.99 3.03
N GLN A 171 -16.33 12.96 2.32
CA GLN A 171 -16.33 12.95 0.86
C GLN A 171 -14.92 13.27 0.35
N LEU A 172 -14.35 12.40 -0.46
CA LEU A 172 -13.07 12.60 -1.12
C LEU A 172 -13.24 13.43 -2.39
N ALA A 173 -14.18 13.02 -3.25
CA ALA A 173 -14.38 13.65 -4.55
C ALA A 173 -15.78 13.36 -5.11
N GLY A 174 -16.20 14.19 -6.07
CA GLY A 174 -17.30 13.89 -6.98
C GLY A 174 -16.76 13.69 -8.39
N LEU A 175 -16.87 12.47 -8.91
CA LEU A 175 -16.16 12.00 -10.08
C LEU A 175 -17.12 11.93 -11.28
N PRO A 176 -16.84 12.60 -12.40
CA PRO A 176 -17.69 12.49 -13.58
C PRO A 176 -17.63 11.07 -14.14
N VAL A 177 -18.78 10.57 -14.60
CA VAL A 177 -18.84 9.30 -15.34
C VAL A 177 -18.68 9.60 -16.83
N LYS A 178 -17.70 8.96 -17.46
CA LYS A 178 -17.44 9.04 -18.90
C LYS A 178 -17.40 7.62 -19.46
N ASP A 179 -18.18 7.36 -20.50
CA ASP A 179 -18.28 6.04 -21.15
C ASP A 179 -18.56 4.90 -20.15
N GLY A 180 -19.38 5.18 -19.13
CA GLY A 180 -19.74 4.23 -18.07
C GLY A 180 -18.65 3.98 -17.03
N ALA A 181 -17.54 4.71 -17.06
CA ALA A 181 -16.42 4.58 -16.14
C ALA A 181 -16.20 5.86 -15.31
N TRP A 182 -15.63 5.69 -14.13
CA TRP A 182 -15.21 6.78 -13.24
C TRP A 182 -13.87 6.43 -12.59
N GLU A 183 -13.08 7.45 -12.28
CA GLU A 183 -11.74 7.31 -11.71
C GLU A 183 -11.44 8.45 -10.73
N TYR A 184 -10.89 8.09 -9.58
CA TYR A 184 -10.26 9.00 -8.61
C TYR A 184 -8.76 8.75 -8.62
N THR A 185 -8.02 9.81 -8.89
CA THR A 185 -6.56 9.86 -8.76
C THR A 185 -6.23 10.67 -7.51
N PRO A 186 -5.63 10.06 -6.47
CA PRO A 186 -5.25 10.77 -5.27
C PRO A 186 -4.19 11.85 -5.56
N ASP A 187 -4.43 13.07 -5.10
CA ASP A 187 -3.44 14.18 -5.18
C ASP A 187 -2.35 14.07 -4.09
N ALA A 188 -2.62 13.28 -3.05
CA ALA A 188 -1.73 13.01 -1.95
C ALA A 188 -1.64 11.50 -1.69
N ASP A 189 -0.53 11.09 -1.10
CA ASP A 189 -0.33 9.70 -0.70
C ASP A 189 -1.41 9.27 0.30
N TRP A 190 -2.02 8.12 0.05
CA TRP A 190 -2.79 7.40 1.05
C TRP A 190 -1.90 7.13 2.27
N PRO A 191 -2.41 7.36 3.49
CA PRO A 191 -1.79 6.85 4.71
C PRO A 191 -1.55 5.34 4.62
N LEU A 192 -0.59 4.81 5.39
CA LEU A 192 -0.43 3.37 5.49
C LEU A 192 -1.62 2.77 6.26
N GLY A 193 -2.02 1.56 5.89
CA GLY A 193 -3.06 0.79 6.57
C GLY A 193 -4.34 0.64 5.77
N GLN A 194 -5.45 0.43 6.48
CA GLN A 194 -6.75 0.11 5.91
C GLN A 194 -7.49 1.35 5.40
N HIS A 195 -8.07 1.25 4.21
CA HIS A 195 -8.94 2.25 3.62
C HIS A 195 -10.32 1.65 3.30
N ASP A 196 -11.35 2.23 3.90
CA ASP A 196 -12.75 1.87 3.72
C ASP A 196 -13.48 2.93 2.89
N LEU A 197 -13.72 2.60 1.63
CA LEU A 197 -14.37 3.49 0.67
C LEU A 197 -15.86 3.19 0.54
N ALA A 198 -16.62 4.25 0.26
CA ALA A 198 -18.00 4.15 -0.21
C ALA A 198 -18.23 4.99 -1.47
N ALA A 199 -18.94 4.45 -2.45
CA ALA A 199 -19.31 5.14 -3.68
C ALA A 199 -20.83 5.25 -3.83
N VAL A 200 -21.29 6.41 -4.30
CA VAL A 200 -22.72 6.71 -4.52
C VAL A 200 -22.88 7.28 -5.94
N ALA A 201 -23.71 6.67 -6.77
CA ALA A 201 -24.01 7.16 -8.11
C ALA A 201 -25.06 8.27 -8.05
N VAL A 202 -24.94 9.26 -8.93
CA VAL A 202 -25.84 10.41 -9.07
C VAL A 202 -26.40 10.44 -10.50
N ARG A 203 -27.72 10.41 -10.61
CA ARG A 203 -28.46 10.62 -11.86
C ARG A 203 -29.56 11.67 -11.67
N ASP A 204 -29.48 12.79 -12.40
CA ASP A 204 -30.48 13.86 -12.38
C ASP A 204 -30.85 14.30 -10.94
N ASP A 205 -29.83 14.53 -10.11
CA ASP A 205 -29.91 14.85 -8.67
C ASP A 205 -30.48 13.75 -7.74
N VAL A 206 -30.77 12.56 -8.28
CA VAL A 206 -31.14 11.37 -7.50
C VAL A 206 -29.89 10.53 -7.21
N THR A 207 -29.76 10.08 -5.96
CA THR A 207 -28.62 9.25 -5.51
C THR A 207 -28.98 7.78 -5.36
N SER A 208 -28.04 6.89 -5.66
CA SER A 208 -28.11 5.47 -5.28
C SER A 208 -27.89 5.25 -3.78
N GLY A 209 -27.94 3.99 -3.33
CA GLY A 209 -27.30 3.57 -2.07
C GLY A 209 -25.76 3.61 -2.14
N LYS A 210 -25.08 3.08 -1.11
CA LYS A 210 -23.60 2.99 -1.05
C LYS A 210 -23.09 1.64 -1.53
N ALA A 211 -22.15 1.65 -2.46
CA ALA A 211 -21.26 0.51 -2.74
C ALA A 211 -20.00 0.65 -1.87
N TYR A 212 -19.49 -0.45 -1.32
CA TYR A 212 -18.32 -0.43 -0.43
C TYR A 212 -17.12 -1.14 -1.05
N GLN A 213 -15.93 -0.65 -0.72
CA GLN A 213 -14.65 -1.22 -1.15
C GLN A 213 -13.62 -1.04 -0.05
N ARG A 214 -12.89 -2.11 0.27
CA ARG A 214 -11.77 -2.08 1.21
C ARG A 214 -10.47 -2.43 0.50
N PHE A 215 -9.42 -1.68 0.76
CA PHE A 215 -8.06 -2.04 0.38
C PHE A 215 -7.09 -1.56 1.46
N TYR A 216 -5.82 -1.93 1.32
CA TYR A 216 -4.78 -1.60 2.27
C TYR A 216 -3.55 -1.07 1.54
N VAL A 217 -2.94 -0.02 2.10
CA VAL A 217 -1.68 0.52 1.62
C VAL A 217 -0.57 0.07 2.56
N THR A 218 0.38 -0.70 2.03
CA THR A 218 1.48 -1.30 2.78
C THR A 218 2.83 -0.73 2.38
N LEU A 219 3.84 -0.95 3.22
CA LEU A 219 5.22 -0.72 2.83
C LEU A 219 5.73 -1.91 2.02
N PRO A 220 6.68 -1.68 1.10
CA PRO A 220 7.39 -2.76 0.43
C PRO A 220 8.15 -3.61 1.43
N SER A 221 8.17 -4.92 1.17
CA SER A 221 8.82 -5.88 2.07
C SER A 221 10.34 -5.58 2.17
N PRO A 222 10.92 -5.63 3.38
CA PRO A 222 12.35 -5.54 3.56
C PRO A 222 13.07 -6.71 2.88
N VAL A 223 14.29 -6.47 2.41
CA VAL A 223 15.20 -7.48 1.85
C VAL A 223 16.58 -7.25 2.44
N VAL A 224 17.29 -8.34 2.77
CA VAL A 224 18.67 -8.31 3.26
C VAL A 224 19.56 -9.16 2.36
N ASP A 225 20.81 -8.73 2.20
CA ASP A 225 21.86 -9.42 1.46
C ASP A 225 23.18 -9.24 2.22
N ILE A 226 23.77 -10.33 2.69
CA ILE A 226 25.08 -10.38 3.32
C ILE A 226 26.13 -10.44 2.21
N ARG A 227 27.02 -9.45 2.21
CA ARG A 227 28.07 -9.31 1.20
C ARG A 227 29.46 -9.63 1.71
N SER A 228 29.65 -9.52 3.02
CA SER A 228 30.91 -9.84 3.69
C SER A 228 30.65 -10.44 5.07
N PRO A 229 31.39 -11.47 5.47
CA PRO A 229 32.33 -12.22 4.64
C PRO A 229 31.65 -13.01 3.52
N LEU A 230 32.41 -13.52 2.56
CA LEU A 230 31.89 -14.52 1.62
C LEU A 230 31.66 -15.85 2.36
N ASN A 231 30.68 -16.63 1.89
CA ASN A 231 30.40 -17.93 2.47
C ASN A 231 31.62 -18.86 2.40
N GLY A 232 31.97 -19.46 3.54
CA GLY A 232 33.14 -20.32 3.72
C GLY A 232 34.47 -19.57 3.92
N ALA A 233 34.47 -18.23 3.97
CA ALA A 233 35.72 -17.48 4.14
C ALA A 233 36.33 -17.66 5.53
N GLU A 234 37.65 -17.49 5.61
CA GLU A 234 38.35 -17.33 6.89
C GLU A 234 38.59 -15.83 7.11
N VAL A 235 38.23 -15.31 8.29
CA VAL A 235 38.31 -13.88 8.66
C VAL A 235 39.04 -13.69 9.99
N ASP A 236 39.40 -12.43 10.30
CA ASP A 236 39.95 -12.11 11.61
C ASP A 236 38.85 -12.12 12.70
N THR A 237 39.22 -12.41 13.94
CA THR A 237 38.28 -12.34 15.08
C THR A 237 37.64 -10.96 15.27
N GLY A 238 38.24 -9.88 14.77
CA GLY A 238 37.67 -8.53 14.80
C GLY A 238 36.86 -8.13 13.56
N SER A 239 36.67 -9.01 12.57
CA SER A 239 36.01 -8.65 11.30
C SER A 239 34.52 -8.38 11.46
N SER A 240 33.99 -7.45 10.64
CA SER A 240 32.55 -7.22 10.52
C SER A 240 31.87 -8.25 9.62
N ILE A 241 30.57 -8.41 9.84
CA ILE A 241 29.63 -8.87 8.81
C ILE A 241 28.94 -7.63 8.26
N ASP A 242 28.93 -7.45 6.95
CA ASP A 242 28.33 -6.31 6.29
C ASP A 242 27.64 -6.69 4.99
N GLY A 243 26.75 -5.82 4.55
CA GLY A 243 25.86 -6.12 3.46
C GLY A 243 24.99 -4.93 3.08
N VAL A 244 23.99 -5.24 2.27
CA VAL A 244 22.94 -4.28 1.91
C VAL A 244 21.59 -4.73 2.42
N ALA A 245 20.72 -3.76 2.68
CA ALA A 245 19.32 -4.00 3.00
C ALA A 245 18.45 -2.94 2.32
N PHE A 246 17.35 -3.39 1.72
CA PHE A 246 16.38 -2.53 1.05
C PHE A 246 15.09 -2.50 1.85
N ASN A 247 14.41 -1.35 1.84
CA ASN A 247 13.16 -1.15 2.56
C ASN A 247 13.26 -1.56 4.04
N ALA A 248 14.38 -1.22 4.70
CA ALA A 248 14.70 -1.65 6.05
C ALA A 248 15.32 -0.50 6.85
N ASP A 249 15.03 -0.47 8.15
CA ASP A 249 15.61 0.50 9.10
C ASP A 249 16.80 -0.13 9.85
N SER A 250 16.76 -1.45 10.06
CA SER A 250 17.79 -2.20 10.76
C SER A 250 17.88 -3.65 10.27
N VAL A 251 19.00 -4.31 10.59
CA VAL A 251 19.22 -5.73 10.39
C VAL A 251 19.42 -6.39 11.75
N HIS A 252 18.67 -7.44 12.04
CA HIS A 252 18.85 -8.28 13.23
C HIS A 252 19.75 -9.45 12.89
N LEU A 253 20.70 -9.78 13.78
CA LEU A 253 21.63 -10.88 13.59
C LEU A 253 21.49 -11.92 14.71
N ILE A 254 21.45 -13.19 14.30
CA ILE A 254 21.34 -14.34 15.19
C ILE A 254 22.36 -15.42 14.80
N GLU A 255 22.81 -16.21 15.78
CA GLU A 255 23.63 -17.42 15.57
C GLU A 255 23.06 -18.54 16.45
N GLY A 256 22.75 -19.68 15.85
CA GLY A 256 22.18 -20.83 16.57
C GLY A 256 20.90 -20.52 17.37
N GLY A 257 20.10 -19.55 16.89
CA GLY A 257 18.90 -19.06 17.58
C GLY A 257 19.16 -18.05 18.71
N THR A 258 20.42 -17.76 19.03
CA THR A 258 20.80 -16.73 19.99
C THR A 258 20.93 -15.38 19.29
N LYS A 259 20.31 -14.33 19.84
CA LYS A 259 20.47 -12.98 19.32
C LYS A 259 21.88 -12.47 19.57
N LEU A 260 22.59 -12.11 18.50
CA LEU A 260 23.88 -11.46 18.56
C LEU A 260 23.73 -9.95 18.76
N GLY A 261 22.82 -9.34 18.01
CA GLY A 261 22.62 -7.89 18.05
C GLY A 261 21.79 -7.37 16.89
N SER A 262 21.95 -6.09 16.59
CA SER A 262 21.32 -5.41 15.46
C SER A 262 22.23 -4.34 14.88
N ALA A 263 22.21 -4.18 13.56
CA ALA A 263 22.87 -3.10 12.84
C ALA A 263 21.84 -2.13 12.26
N THR A 264 22.12 -0.82 12.31
CA THR A 264 21.31 0.18 11.62
C THR A 264 21.62 0.18 10.13
N VAL A 265 20.60 0.34 9.29
CA VAL A 265 20.78 0.52 7.84
C VAL A 265 21.02 2.02 7.57
N SER A 266 22.15 2.35 6.95
CA SER A 266 22.52 3.71 6.55
C SER A 266 22.64 3.78 5.03
N GLY A 267 21.74 4.53 4.39
CA GLY A 267 21.56 4.45 2.94
C GLY A 267 20.97 3.08 2.58
N GLN A 268 21.81 2.18 2.09
CA GLN A 268 21.46 0.76 1.89
C GLN A 268 22.40 -0.16 2.66
N ASN A 269 23.48 0.38 3.26
CA ASN A 269 24.53 -0.43 3.84
C ASN A 269 24.25 -0.68 5.32
N TRP A 270 24.64 -1.85 5.80
CA TRP A 270 24.66 -2.18 7.22
C TRP A 270 25.94 -2.94 7.54
N SER A 271 26.41 -2.83 8.78
CA SER A 271 27.59 -3.55 9.27
C SER A 271 27.42 -3.88 10.74
N PHE A 272 27.82 -5.09 11.12
CA PHE A 272 27.76 -5.61 12.47
C PHE A 272 29.09 -6.24 12.86
N THR A 273 29.62 -5.83 14.01
CA THR A 273 30.74 -6.51 14.68
C THR A 273 30.31 -6.79 16.11
N PRO A 274 30.36 -8.05 16.60
CA PRO A 274 30.05 -8.34 17.99
C PRO A 274 30.98 -7.61 18.95
N ASP A 275 30.46 -7.17 20.09
CA ASP A 275 31.29 -6.61 21.16
C ASP A 275 32.29 -7.67 21.64
N GLY A 276 33.58 -7.32 21.60
CA GLY A 276 34.67 -8.25 21.93
C GLY A 276 35.13 -9.15 20.78
N GLY A 277 34.49 -9.06 19.60
CA GLY A 277 34.82 -9.83 18.42
C GLY A 277 34.27 -11.26 18.43
N TRP A 278 34.54 -11.99 17.36
CA TRP A 278 34.19 -13.39 17.17
C TRP A 278 35.15 -14.30 17.95
N SER A 279 34.62 -15.38 18.52
CA SER A 279 35.45 -16.47 19.03
C SER A 279 36.21 -17.17 17.90
N THR A 280 37.37 -17.75 18.17
CA THR A 280 38.04 -18.58 17.14
C THR A 280 37.22 -19.83 16.84
N GLY A 281 36.95 -20.10 15.56
CA GLY A 281 36.17 -21.25 15.11
C GLY A 281 35.19 -20.93 14.00
N GLY A 282 34.36 -21.92 13.65
CA GLY A 282 33.30 -21.77 12.66
C GLY A 282 32.08 -21.04 13.21
N HIS A 283 31.53 -20.15 12.39
CA HIS A 283 30.34 -19.34 12.68
C HIS A 283 29.30 -19.50 11.58
N ALA A 284 28.03 -19.44 11.97
CA ALA A 284 26.89 -19.47 11.05
C ALA A 284 25.88 -18.40 11.49
N VAL A 285 25.92 -17.27 10.81
CA VAL A 285 25.18 -16.07 11.20
C VAL A 285 24.06 -15.81 10.21
N THR A 286 22.86 -15.66 10.75
CA THR A 286 21.66 -15.33 10.00
C THR A 286 21.29 -13.88 10.25
N ALA A 287 21.05 -13.14 9.15
CA ALA A 287 20.62 -11.76 9.14
C ALA A 287 19.16 -11.66 8.67
N THR A 288 18.39 -10.77 9.29
CA THR A 288 17.00 -10.45 8.91
C THR A 288 16.83 -8.94 8.89
N ALA A 289 16.43 -8.36 7.75
CA ALA A 289 16.12 -6.94 7.67
C ALA A 289 14.73 -6.65 8.26
N VAL A 290 14.59 -5.51 8.92
CA VAL A 290 13.40 -5.13 9.68
C VAL A 290 12.96 -3.72 9.30
N ARG A 291 11.66 -3.55 9.09
CA ARG A 291 10.99 -2.25 8.92
C ARG A 291 9.64 -2.24 9.61
N GLY A 292 9.52 -1.45 10.68
CA GLY A 292 8.33 -1.46 11.52
C GLY A 292 8.03 -2.87 12.05
N SER A 293 6.90 -3.45 11.64
CA SER A 293 6.49 -4.83 12.00
C SER A 293 6.78 -5.86 10.91
N GLN A 294 7.44 -5.48 9.81
CA GLN A 294 7.80 -6.38 8.72
C GLN A 294 9.25 -6.86 8.88
N GLU A 295 9.46 -8.12 8.52
CA GLU A 295 10.78 -8.77 8.49
C GLU A 295 11.01 -9.37 7.10
N SER A 296 12.26 -9.43 6.68
CA SER A 296 12.65 -10.03 5.40
C SER A 296 12.72 -11.54 5.51
N GLU A 297 12.77 -12.24 4.37
CA GLU A 297 13.39 -13.56 4.36
C GLU A 297 14.84 -13.46 4.87
N PRO A 298 15.32 -14.45 5.65
CA PRO A 298 16.66 -14.41 6.21
C PRO A 298 17.73 -14.69 5.15
N ASP A 299 18.89 -14.07 5.32
CA ASP A 299 20.13 -14.46 4.63
C ASP A 299 21.13 -15.02 5.65
N THR A 300 21.93 -16.02 5.25
CA THR A 300 22.86 -16.72 6.16
C THR A 300 24.23 -16.86 5.54
N VAL A 301 25.24 -16.50 6.31
CA VAL A 301 26.66 -16.67 5.96
C VAL A 301 27.33 -17.63 6.93
N THR A 302 28.18 -18.51 6.41
CA THR A 302 29.10 -19.30 7.21
C THR A 302 30.53 -18.83 7.00
N PHE A 303 31.35 -18.77 8.05
CA PHE A 303 32.76 -18.36 7.98
C PHE A 303 33.54 -18.95 9.15
N THR A 304 34.88 -18.90 9.09
CA THR A 304 35.76 -19.28 10.19
C THR A 304 36.51 -18.05 10.70
N ALA A 305 36.35 -17.70 11.97
CA ALA A 305 37.13 -16.64 12.60
C ALA A 305 38.42 -17.23 13.18
N ALA A 306 39.55 -16.57 12.92
CA ALA A 306 40.85 -16.91 13.46
C ALA A 306 41.65 -15.64 13.78
N LYS A 307 42.57 -15.70 14.75
CA LYS A 307 43.46 -14.57 15.01
C LYS A 307 44.48 -14.47 13.86
N LYS A 308 44.36 -13.46 13.00
CA LYS A 308 45.23 -13.31 11.84
C LYS A 308 46.41 -12.39 12.13
N ASN A 309 47.58 -12.75 11.60
CA ASN A 309 48.73 -11.85 11.62
C ASN A 309 48.59 -10.71 10.60
N LEU A 310 47.80 -10.91 9.54
CA LEU A 310 47.55 -9.92 8.50
C LEU A 310 46.06 -9.59 8.45
N THR A 311 45.71 -8.33 8.65
CA THR A 311 44.34 -7.80 8.50
C THR A 311 44.32 -6.72 7.43
N VAL A 312 43.11 -6.32 7.03
CA VAL A 312 42.90 -5.33 5.98
C VAL A 312 41.70 -4.46 6.27
N ASP A 313 41.85 -3.18 5.97
CA ASP A 313 40.76 -2.20 5.91
C ASP A 313 40.75 -1.51 4.55
N SER A 314 39.63 -0.89 4.20
CA SER A 314 39.55 -0.01 3.04
C SER A 314 38.95 1.34 3.42
N THR A 315 39.31 2.38 2.67
CA THR A 315 38.72 3.70 2.79
C THR A 315 38.45 4.24 1.40
N PHE A 316 37.21 4.65 1.12
CA PHE A 316 36.88 5.34 -0.11
C PHE A 316 37.37 6.79 -0.08
N ASN A 317 38.02 7.22 -1.16
CA ASN A 317 38.57 8.56 -1.28
C ASN A 317 37.66 9.47 -2.10
N SER A 318 37.41 9.10 -3.36
CA SER A 318 36.68 9.92 -4.32
C SER A 318 36.21 9.11 -5.53
N SER A 319 35.22 9.65 -6.25
CA SER A 319 34.74 9.12 -7.53
C SER A 319 34.57 10.24 -8.55
N TRP A 320 34.99 10.00 -9.80
CA TRP A 320 34.86 10.95 -10.90
C TRP A 320 34.65 10.22 -12.23
N GLN A 321 34.05 10.90 -13.21
CA GLN A 321 33.80 10.30 -14.52
C GLN A 321 35.10 10.21 -15.33
N ASP A 322 35.34 9.05 -15.94
CA ASP A 322 36.35 8.87 -16.95
C ASP A 322 35.86 9.42 -18.29
N TRP A 323 36.61 10.34 -18.87
CA TRP A 323 36.21 11.04 -20.09
C TRP A 323 36.25 10.13 -21.33
N GLU A 324 37.11 9.10 -21.35
CA GLU A 324 37.25 8.19 -22.50
C GLU A 324 36.09 7.20 -22.57
N THR A 325 35.81 6.52 -21.47
CA THR A 325 34.84 5.42 -21.42
C THR A 325 33.46 5.84 -20.95
N GLN A 326 33.32 7.06 -20.41
CA GLN A 326 32.11 7.57 -19.74
C GLN A 326 31.71 6.79 -18.47
N LYS A 327 32.52 5.82 -18.05
CA LYS A 327 32.41 5.08 -16.78
C LYS A 327 32.94 5.94 -15.62
N TYR A 328 32.87 5.43 -14.40
CA TYR A 328 33.30 6.16 -13.19
C TYR A 328 34.54 5.52 -12.57
N ILE A 329 35.57 6.31 -12.31
CA ILE A 329 36.76 5.88 -11.58
C ILE A 329 36.50 6.09 -10.10
N HIS A 330 36.60 5.02 -9.32
CA HIS A 330 36.52 5.05 -7.87
C HIS A 330 37.92 4.81 -7.28
N SER A 331 38.32 5.67 -6.35
CA SER A 331 39.60 5.59 -5.66
C SER A 331 39.40 5.09 -4.23
N TYR A 332 40.13 4.04 -3.86
CA TYR A 332 40.12 3.46 -2.52
C TYR A 332 41.55 3.31 -2.00
N ASP A 333 41.75 3.58 -0.71
CA ASP A 333 42.97 3.20 0.00
C ASP A 333 42.71 1.86 0.70
N ILE A 334 43.35 0.79 0.22
CA ILE A 334 43.35 -0.52 0.87
C ILE A 334 44.59 -0.59 1.75
N THR A 335 44.39 -0.77 3.05
CA THR A 335 45.49 -0.78 4.02
C THR A 335 45.60 -2.14 4.69
N LEU A 336 46.76 -2.76 4.48
CA LEU A 336 47.17 -3.99 5.15
C LEU A 336 47.87 -3.67 6.46
N TYR A 337 47.58 -4.43 7.51
CA TYR A 337 48.22 -4.29 8.83
C TYR A 337 48.83 -5.62 9.25
N ALA A 338 50.08 -5.60 9.71
CA ALA A 338 50.74 -6.77 10.26
C ALA A 338 50.81 -6.69 11.78
N GLY A 339 50.45 -7.78 12.46
CA GLY A 339 50.42 -7.88 13.91
C GLY A 339 51.78 -8.24 14.52
N GLU A 340 52.00 -9.53 14.74
CA GLU A 340 53.08 -10.09 15.55
C GLU A 340 54.39 -10.30 14.77
N SER A 341 54.34 -10.41 13.44
CA SER A 341 55.49 -10.60 12.56
C SER A 341 55.35 -9.88 11.22
N ASP A 342 56.50 -9.62 10.58
CA ASP A 342 56.57 -9.07 9.22
C ASP A 342 55.85 -9.99 8.22
N VAL A 343 55.11 -9.40 7.30
CA VAL A 343 54.47 -10.12 6.19
C VAL A 343 55.13 -9.72 4.87
N THR A 344 55.92 -10.63 4.32
CA THR A 344 56.69 -10.41 3.08
C THR A 344 55.95 -10.91 1.84
N HIS A 345 55.07 -11.90 2.00
CA HIS A 345 54.26 -12.46 0.92
C HIS A 345 52.79 -12.38 1.33
N TRP A 346 52.00 -11.67 0.55
CA TRP A 346 50.61 -11.42 0.86
C TRP A 346 49.78 -11.39 -0.42
N ASN A 347 48.51 -11.76 -0.28
CA ASN A 347 47.45 -11.43 -1.21
C ASN A 347 46.43 -10.54 -0.51
N VAL A 348 45.88 -9.59 -1.26
CA VAL A 348 44.73 -8.77 -0.86
C VAL A 348 43.73 -8.73 -1.99
N GLY A 349 42.46 -8.92 -1.68
CA GLY A 349 41.41 -8.93 -2.68
C GLY A 349 40.11 -8.38 -2.16
N PHE A 350 39.25 -8.03 -3.09
CA PHE A 350 37.87 -7.60 -2.87
C PHE A 350 37.05 -8.04 -4.07
N GLY A 351 35.74 -8.15 -3.90
CA GLY A 351 34.89 -8.81 -4.89
C GLY A 351 33.50 -8.21 -4.99
N GLN A 352 32.62 -8.96 -5.65
CA GLN A 352 31.24 -8.56 -5.92
C GLN A 352 31.13 -7.23 -6.69
N LEU A 353 32.12 -6.95 -7.55
CA LEU A 353 32.08 -5.77 -8.40
C LEU A 353 30.99 -5.92 -9.47
N PRO A 354 30.31 -4.82 -9.86
CA PRO A 354 29.36 -4.83 -10.95
C PRO A 354 29.96 -5.38 -12.25
N VAL A 355 29.14 -6.03 -13.07
CA VAL A 355 29.56 -6.49 -14.40
C VAL A 355 30.11 -5.33 -15.23
N GLY A 356 31.28 -5.54 -15.84
CA GLY A 356 31.97 -4.51 -16.63
C GLY A 356 32.88 -3.59 -15.81
N SER A 357 33.08 -3.91 -14.53
CA SER A 357 34.12 -3.31 -13.69
C SER A 357 35.50 -3.85 -14.06
N VAL A 358 36.53 -3.03 -13.87
CA VAL A 358 37.93 -3.43 -14.06
C VAL A 358 38.85 -2.44 -13.34
N LEU A 359 40.04 -2.86 -12.94
CA LEU A 359 41.09 -1.95 -12.48
C LEU A 359 41.42 -0.92 -13.56
N HIS A 360 41.48 0.34 -13.16
CA HIS A 360 41.76 1.44 -14.09
C HIS A 360 43.22 1.42 -14.56
N LYS A 361 43.46 1.77 -15.83
CA LYS A 361 44.78 1.73 -16.49
C LYS A 361 45.88 2.51 -15.76
N GLU A 362 45.52 3.60 -15.09
CA GLU A 362 46.47 4.38 -14.28
C GLU A 362 47.02 3.58 -13.10
N PHE A 363 46.17 2.79 -12.44
CA PHE A 363 46.62 1.88 -11.38
C PHE A 363 47.42 0.72 -11.97
N THR A 364 46.92 0.05 -13.01
CA THR A 364 47.58 -1.16 -13.55
C THR A 364 48.94 -0.88 -14.18
N SER A 365 49.18 0.35 -14.67
CA SER A 365 50.48 0.76 -15.23
C SER A 365 51.52 1.15 -14.18
N THR A 366 51.11 1.41 -12.93
CA THR A 366 52.00 1.92 -11.86
C THR A 366 52.10 0.99 -10.67
N PHE A 367 51.18 0.03 -10.51
CA PHE A 367 51.20 -0.92 -9.41
C PHE A 367 52.43 -1.83 -9.51
N TRP A 368 53.24 -1.83 -8.45
CA TRP A 368 54.51 -2.55 -8.37
C TRP A 368 54.36 -4.04 -8.01
N GLY A 369 53.15 -4.48 -7.65
CA GLY A 369 52.84 -5.86 -7.28
C GLY A 369 52.36 -6.72 -8.45
N MET A 370 51.79 -7.86 -8.11
CA MET A 370 51.13 -8.75 -9.05
C MET A 370 49.63 -8.42 -9.11
N ILE A 371 49.08 -8.27 -10.31
CA ILE A 371 47.64 -8.26 -10.55
C ILE A 371 47.27 -9.69 -10.96
N ILE A 372 46.58 -10.41 -10.07
CA ILE A 372 46.18 -11.80 -10.27
C ILE A 372 44.78 -11.83 -10.89
N GLU A 373 43.87 -11.01 -10.38
CA GLU A 373 42.55 -10.75 -10.96
C GLU A 373 42.33 -9.23 -11.04
N ASP A 374 41.78 -8.76 -12.16
CA ASP A 374 41.68 -7.33 -12.48
C ASP A 374 40.28 -6.74 -12.30
N GLY A 375 39.32 -7.50 -11.76
CA GLY A 375 37.94 -7.06 -11.58
C GLY A 375 37.01 -7.39 -12.75
N SER A 376 37.53 -7.81 -13.91
CA SER A 376 36.69 -8.09 -15.10
C SER A 376 35.68 -9.22 -14.89
N HIS A 377 35.96 -10.14 -13.97
CA HIS A 377 35.06 -11.23 -13.56
C HIS A 377 34.32 -10.94 -12.24
N GLY A 378 34.39 -9.71 -11.72
CA GLY A 378 33.75 -9.30 -10.46
C GLY A 378 34.69 -9.27 -9.26
N ASP A 379 35.90 -9.83 -9.38
CA ASP A 379 36.87 -9.92 -8.28
C ASP A 379 38.21 -9.28 -8.65
N VAL A 380 38.80 -8.55 -7.70
CA VAL A 380 40.17 -8.05 -7.78
C VAL A 380 41.02 -8.84 -6.78
N LEU A 381 42.17 -9.30 -7.26
CA LEU A 381 43.16 -9.98 -6.43
C LEU A 381 44.55 -9.43 -6.75
N LEU A 382 45.16 -8.81 -5.75
CA LEU A 382 46.50 -8.26 -5.81
C LEU A 382 47.44 -9.09 -4.95
N GLY A 383 48.68 -9.23 -5.38
CA GLY A 383 49.72 -9.96 -4.67
C GLY A 383 51.02 -9.17 -4.53
N SER A 384 51.77 -9.48 -3.47
CA SER A 384 53.16 -9.05 -3.34
C SER A 384 54.03 -9.62 -4.47
N PRO A 385 55.09 -8.91 -4.93
CA PRO A 385 56.09 -9.48 -5.84
C PRO A 385 56.73 -10.77 -5.29
N PRO A 386 57.12 -11.74 -6.15
CA PRO A 386 57.76 -12.99 -5.71
C PRO A 386 59.08 -12.80 -4.95
N ALA A 387 59.73 -11.64 -5.11
CA ALA A 387 60.95 -11.31 -4.40
C ALA A 387 60.71 -11.00 -2.91
N GLY A 388 59.44 -10.85 -2.46
CA GLY A 388 59.10 -10.48 -1.09
C GLY A 388 59.47 -9.03 -0.74
N VAL A 389 59.61 -8.19 -1.75
CA VAL A 389 59.85 -6.74 -1.61
C VAL A 389 58.50 -6.05 -1.43
N HIS A 390 58.45 -5.03 -0.56
CA HIS A 390 57.22 -4.40 0.00
C HIS A 390 56.54 -5.19 1.13
N VAL A 391 57.29 -5.29 2.22
CA VAL A 391 56.89 -5.90 3.49
C VAL A 391 55.80 -5.06 4.16
N VAL A 392 54.80 -5.73 4.74
CA VAL A 392 53.96 -5.13 5.78
C VAL A 392 54.70 -5.33 7.11
N PRO A 393 55.36 -4.30 7.66
CA PRO A 393 56.23 -4.48 8.81
C PRO A 393 55.41 -4.80 10.06
N LYS A 394 55.98 -5.59 10.95
CA LYS A 394 55.40 -5.92 12.26
C LYS A 394 54.92 -4.66 12.98
N GLY A 395 53.65 -4.66 13.40
CA GLY A 395 53.00 -3.52 14.06
C GLY A 395 52.80 -2.30 13.17
N GLY A 396 53.07 -2.41 11.87
CA GLY A 396 52.94 -1.35 10.89
C GLY A 396 51.95 -1.72 9.78
N LYS A 397 51.96 -0.90 8.73
CA LYS A 397 50.96 -0.96 7.66
C LYS A 397 51.54 -0.71 6.29
N LEU A 398 50.83 -1.19 5.27
CA LEU A 398 51.07 -0.93 3.87
C LEU A 398 49.76 -0.49 3.22
N THR A 399 49.73 0.70 2.65
CA THR A 399 48.55 1.24 1.96
C THR A 399 48.74 1.18 0.44
N ILE A 400 47.75 0.65 -0.26
CA ILE A 400 47.67 0.56 -1.71
C ILE A 400 46.48 1.41 -2.15
N ARG A 401 46.72 2.47 -2.91
CA ARG A 401 45.65 3.23 -3.55
C ARG A 401 45.24 2.53 -4.83
N VAL A 402 44.04 1.98 -4.84
CA VAL A 402 43.46 1.27 -5.99
C VAL A 402 42.47 2.17 -6.71
N LEU A 403 42.53 2.15 -8.03
CA LEU A 403 41.57 2.82 -8.90
C LEU A 403 40.76 1.74 -9.64
N VAL A 404 39.45 1.73 -9.44
CA VAL A 404 38.52 0.80 -10.10
C VAL A 404 37.61 1.58 -11.03
N LEU A 405 37.52 1.15 -12.28
CA LEU A 405 36.60 1.69 -13.28
C LEU A 405 35.28 0.93 -13.20
N LEU A 406 34.20 1.60 -12.80
CA LEU A 406 32.87 1.05 -12.58
C LEU A 406 31.86 1.58 -13.61
N PRO A 407 30.88 0.77 -14.05
CA PRO A 407 29.94 1.16 -15.10
C PRO A 407 28.97 2.29 -14.68
N THR A 408 28.64 2.39 -13.40
CA THR A 408 27.67 3.36 -12.87
C THR A 408 28.18 4.04 -11.61
N GLN A 409 27.72 5.28 -11.39
CA GLN A 409 27.93 6.00 -10.15
C GLN A 409 26.83 5.63 -9.16
N ASP A 410 27.15 4.69 -8.26
CA ASP A 410 26.26 4.25 -7.19
C ASP A 410 26.94 4.50 -5.83
N GLU A 411 26.17 4.94 -4.84
CA GLU A 411 26.64 5.09 -3.45
C GLU A 411 27.09 3.74 -2.86
N ALA A 412 26.44 2.63 -3.26
CA ALA A 412 26.82 1.29 -2.85
C ALA A 412 28.27 0.95 -3.25
N HIS A 413 28.78 1.56 -4.32
CA HIS A 413 30.15 1.36 -4.78
C HIS A 413 31.18 2.09 -3.93
N LYS A 414 30.81 2.92 -2.95
CA LYS A 414 31.79 3.54 -2.04
C LYS A 414 32.32 2.57 -0.98
N HIS A 415 31.75 1.38 -0.88
CA HIS A 415 32.21 0.32 0.03
C HIS A 415 32.73 -0.87 -0.77
N LEU A 416 33.88 -1.42 -0.39
CA LEU A 416 34.42 -2.63 -0.99
C LEU A 416 33.94 -3.85 -0.21
N TYR A 417 33.20 -4.73 -0.88
CA TYR A 417 32.75 -6.00 -0.32
C TYR A 417 33.74 -7.12 -0.60
N ALA A 418 33.59 -8.22 0.13
CA ALA A 418 34.46 -9.39 0.12
C ALA A 418 35.93 -9.03 0.33
N LEU A 419 36.22 -7.97 1.08
CA LEU A 419 37.59 -7.52 1.35
C LEU A 419 38.31 -8.54 2.23
N PHE A 420 39.45 -9.04 1.77
CA PHE A 420 40.25 -9.99 2.54
C PHE A 420 41.74 -9.76 2.30
N ALA A 421 42.53 -10.19 3.28
CA ALA A 421 43.97 -10.32 3.14
C ALA A 421 44.45 -11.68 3.67
N LYS A 422 45.51 -12.19 3.05
CA LYS A 422 46.10 -13.47 3.40
C LYS A 422 47.61 -13.38 3.37
N SER A 423 48.24 -13.74 4.48
CA SER A 423 49.69 -14.01 4.51
C SER A 423 49.95 -15.34 3.81
N LEU A 424 50.99 -15.39 2.97
CA LEU A 424 51.40 -16.60 2.26
C LEU A 424 52.69 -17.14 2.87
N SER A 425 52.81 -18.46 2.95
CA SER A 425 54.10 -19.11 3.16
C SER A 425 54.90 -19.06 1.86
N ARG A 426 56.21 -18.86 1.97
CA ARG A 426 57.13 -18.82 0.84
C ARG A 426 57.15 -20.13 0.04
#